data_AF-A0A9Q7EZW3-F1
#
_entry.id   AF-A0A9Q7EZW3-F1
#
_cell.length_a   1.000
_cell.length_b   1.000
_cell.length_c   1.000
_cell.angle_alpha   90.00
_cell.angle_beta   90.00
_cell.angle_gamma   90.00
#
_symmetry.space_group_name_H-M   'P 1'
#
loop_
_entity.id
_entity.type
_entity.pdbx_description
1 polymer ?
#
loop_
_entity_poly.entity_id
_entity_poly.type
_entity_poly.pdbx_seq_one_letter_code
_entity_poly.pdbx_strand_id
1 'polypeptide(L)' 'MAEYSIKLVYVGGAPYWRLPGGAFREAEVRNGRIVEPGLRLKDNGVSLR' A
#
# COMPACT_ATOMS: atom_id res chain seq x y z
N MET A 1 -7.14 11.84 14.09
CA MET A 1 -7.83 10.93 13.15
C MET A 1 -6.76 10.10 12.48
N ALA A 2 -6.68 8.80 12.76
CA ALA A 2 -5.74 7.93 12.06
C ALA A 2 -6.23 7.80 10.60
N GLU A 3 -5.34 8.07 9.64
CA GLU A 3 -5.64 7.87 8.22
C GLU A 3 -5.71 6.34 7.99
N TYR A 4 -6.92 5.81 7.75
CA TYR A 4 -7.17 4.37 7.56
C TYR A 4 -7.18 3.96 6.09
N SER A 5 -6.95 4.90 5.16
CA SER A 5 -6.99 4.63 3.72
C SER A 5 -5.58 4.44 3.16
N ILE A 6 -5.45 3.45 2.27
CA ILE A 6 -4.26 3.29 1.43
C ILE A 6 -4.32 4.36 0.34
N LYS A 7 -3.22 5.09 0.14
CA LYS A 7 -3.15 6.17 -0.86
C LYS A 7 -1.91 6.02 -1.73
N LEU A 8 -2.07 6.16 -3.05
CA LEU A 8 -0.94 6.28 -3.97
C LEU A 8 -0.33 7.68 -3.85
N VAL A 9 0.98 7.75 -3.67
CA VAL A 9 1.77 8.98 -3.61
C VAL A 9 3.04 8.84 -4.45
N TYR A 10 3.63 9.96 -4.87
CA TYR A 10 4.90 9.98 -5.61
C TYR A 10 5.97 10.66 -4.76
N VAL A 11 7.09 9.97 -4.54
CA VAL A 11 8.22 10.48 -3.76
C VAL A 11 9.45 10.42 -4.67
N GLY A 12 10.05 11.58 -4.96
CA GLY A 12 11.20 11.65 -5.87
C GLY A 12 10.93 11.11 -7.28
N GLY A 13 9.67 11.14 -7.74
CA GLY A 13 9.26 10.62 -9.05
C GLY A 13 8.93 9.12 -9.07
N ALA A 14 9.18 8.38 -7.98
CA ALA A 14 8.82 6.97 -7.86
C ALA A 14 7.46 6.80 -7.14
N PRO A 15 6.61 5.85 -7.57
CA PRO A 15 5.30 5.62 -6.96
C PRO A 15 5.41 4.79 -5.66
N TYR A 16 4.71 5.22 -4.62
CA TYR A 16 4.62 4.55 -3.32
C TYR A 16 3.17 4.48 -2.84
N TRP A 17 2.85 3.41 -2.11
CA TRP A 17 1.64 3.27 -1.31
C TRP A 17 1.89 3.79 0.10
N ARG A 18 1.17 4.85 0.49
CA ARG A 18 1.04 5.26 1.88
C ARG A 18 0.00 4.38 2.55
N LEU A 19 0.43 3.66 3.59
CA LEU A 19 -0.37 2.70 4.32
C LEU A 19 -1.05 3.37 5.53
N PRO A 20 -2.14 2.77 6.04
CA PRO A 20 -2.69 3.14 7.34
C PRO A 20 -1.60 3.12 8.41
N GLY A 21 -1.55 4.16 9.23
CA GLY A 21 -0.47 4.33 10.23
C GLY A 21 0.78 5.05 9.70
N GLY A 22 0.80 5.49 8.44
CA GLY A 22 1.82 6.39 7.91
C GLY A 22 3.07 5.70 7.36
N ALA A 23 3.08 4.37 7.29
CA ALA A 23 4.15 3.63 6.62
C ALA A 23 4.10 3.82 5.10
N PHE A 24 5.24 3.68 4.43
CA PHE A 24 5.36 3.74 2.98
C PHE A 24 5.82 2.39 2.44
N ARG A 25 5.26 2.00 1.30
CA ARG A 25 5.66 0.80 0.56
C ARG A 25 5.80 1.16 -0.91
N GLU A 26 6.86 0.70 -1.57
CA GLU A 26 7.04 0.92 -3.00
C GLU A 26 5.88 0.31 -3.80
N ALA A 27 5.38 1.04 -4.79
CA ALA A 27 4.30 0.56 -5.62
C ALA A 27 4.87 -0.30 -6.76
N GLU A 28 4.36 -1.52 -6.88
CA GLU A 28 4.72 -2.41 -7.97
C GLU A 28 4.08 -1.91 -9.28
N VAL A 29 4.86 -1.87 -10.36
CA VAL A 29 4.37 -1.56 -11.70
C VAL A 29 4.46 -2.82 -12.55
N ARG A 30 3.31 -3.32 -13.03
CA ARG A 30 3.22 -4.47 -13.94
C ARG A 30 2.51 -4.06 -15.22
N ASN A 31 3.14 -4.31 -16.37
CA ASN A 31 2.62 -3.94 -17.69
C ASN A 31 2.22 -2.45 -17.80
N GLY A 32 3.01 -1.56 -17.22
CA GLY A 32 2.75 -0.11 -17.20
C GLY A 32 1.59 0.31 -16.29
N ARG A 33 1.03 -0.60 -15.50
CA ARG A 33 -0.04 -0.33 -14.54
C ARG A 33 0.48 -0.46 -13.12
N ILE A 34 0.12 0.50 -12.28
CA ILE A 34 0.40 0.45 -10.85
C ILE A 34 -0.52 -0.61 -10.23
N VAL A 35 0.08 -1.58 -9.55
CA VAL A 35 -0.64 -2.67 -8.90
C VAL A 35 -1.01 -2.22 -7.51
N GLU A 36 -2.31 -2.30 -7.19
CA GLU A 36 -2.79 -2.06 -5.84
C GLU A 36 -2.06 -3.01 -4.88
N PRO A 37 -1.61 -2.52 -3.72
CA PRO A 37 -0.94 -3.39 -2.79
C PRO A 37 -2.01 -4.38 -2.33
N GLY A 38 -1.76 -5.67 -2.52
CA GLY A 38 -2.61 -6.77 -2.02
C GLY A 38 -2.61 -6.84 -0.49
N LEU A 39 -2.73 -5.69 0.18
CA LEU A 39 -2.97 -5.54 1.59
C LEU A 39 -4.37 -6.06 1.84
N ARG A 40 -4.43 -7.37 2.04
CA ARG A 40 -5.42 -7.97 2.90
C ARG A 40 -5.22 -7.27 4.24
N LEU A 41 -5.99 -6.21 4.50
CA LEU A 41 -6.16 -5.65 5.84
C LEU A 41 -6.49 -6.87 6.70
N LYS A 42 -5.48 -7.40 7.41
CA LYS A 42 -5.70 -8.34 8.50
C LYS A 42 -6.40 -7.49 9.55
N ASP A 43 -7.71 -7.36 9.39
CA ASP A 43 -8.58 -7.16 10.52
C ASP A 43 -8.35 -8.39 11.40
N ASN A 44 -7.50 -8.20 12.38
CA ASN A 44 -7.21 -9.10 13.48
C ASN A 44 -7.34 -10.61 13.21
N GLY A 45 -6.23 -11.25 12.82
CA GLY A 45 -6.05 -12.69 12.96
C GLY A 45 -5.83 -13.47 11.67
N VAL A 46 -5.07 -14.55 11.82
CA VAL A 46 -4.91 -15.67 10.87
C VAL A 46 -3.85 -15.45 9.77
N SER A 47 -2.68 -16.04 10.05
CA SER A 47 -1.73 -16.57 9.06
C SER A 47 -2.44 -17.38 7.98
N LEU A 48 -2.05 -17.20 6.72
CA LEU A 48 -2.34 -18.20 5.70
C LEU A 48 -1.02 -18.70 5.13
N ARG A 49 -0.87 -20.01 5.29
CA ARG A 49 0.18 -20.92 4.83
C ARG A 49 0.20 -21.03 3.31
#